data_AF-A0A9D9J458-F1
#
_entry.id   AF-A0A9D9J458-F1
#
_cell.length_a   1.000
_cell.length_b   1.000
_cell.length_c   1.000
_cell.angle_alpha   90.00
_cell.angle_beta   90.00
_cell.angle_gamma   90.00
#
_symmetry.space_group_name_H-M   'P 1'
#
loop_
_entity.id
_entity.type
_entity.pdbx_description
1 polymer ?
#
loop_
_entity_poly.entity_id
_entity_poly.type
_entity_poly.pdbx_seq_one_letter_code
_entity_poly.pdbx_strand_id
1 'polypeptide(L)'
;MPRLSIKNIGPIKEVDIILNKINLIIGPQSSGKSTINKIACYCTWVEKTVSLAQSFEFFMKDNSFLDNLVNFHKLKGYFREDSYIEYESNVVRFSYLYSENLPHFEWIDKYGYIRPKISYIPAERNIVSMISDWGQVNLPNNNIFNFMSDWNVARKLYTYDHNLPIDYIGAKYFYDENSDMDFLETEDGNRIQLINASSGQQSLTPLFVLIKYFTEEIY
;
A
#
# COMPACT_ATOMS: atom_id res chain seq x y z
N MET A 1 -6.87 -12.18 -14.88
CA MET A 1 -5.69 -11.85 -14.04
C MET A 1 -4.97 -10.72 -14.75
N PRO A 2 -4.55 -9.65 -14.06
CA PRO A 2 -4.00 -8.50 -14.76
C PRO A 2 -2.60 -8.78 -15.33
N ARG A 3 -2.28 -8.17 -16.48
CA ARG A 3 -0.92 -8.07 -17.04
C ARG A 3 -0.38 -6.68 -16.78
N LEU A 4 0.90 -6.58 -16.43
CA LEU A 4 1.60 -5.32 -16.20
C LEU A 4 2.91 -5.33 -16.99
N SER A 5 3.08 -4.32 -17.83
CA SER A 5 4.30 -4.03 -18.57
C SER A 5 4.86 -2.69 -18.13
N ILE A 6 6.16 -2.65 -17.85
CA ILE A 6 6.88 -1.45 -17.41
C ILE A 6 8.16 -1.37 -18.23
N LYS A 7 8.41 -0.23 -18.87
CA LYS A 7 9.69 0.03 -19.55
C LYS A 7 10.29 1.31 -19.05
N ASN A 8 11.59 1.29 -18.85
CA ASN A 8 12.40 2.49 -18.66
C ASN A 8 12.02 3.37 -17.46
N ILE A 9 11.59 2.79 -16.33
CA ILE A 9 11.25 3.54 -15.10
C ILE A 9 12.22 3.22 -13.98
N GLY A 10 12.97 4.23 -13.53
CA GLY A 10 14.05 4.08 -12.57
C GLY A 10 15.07 3.03 -13.03
N PRO A 11 15.39 1.99 -12.23
CA PRO A 11 16.33 0.94 -12.61
C PRO A 11 15.71 -0.13 -13.54
N ILE A 12 14.40 -0.08 -13.81
CA ILE A 12 13.72 -1.06 -14.67
C ILE A 12 14.02 -0.70 -16.14
N LYS A 13 14.63 -1.64 -16.87
CA LYS A 13 14.74 -1.56 -18.34
C LYS A 13 13.43 -2.00 -19.00
N GLU A 14 13.00 -3.21 -18.69
CA GLU A 14 11.76 -3.80 -19.20
C GLU A 14 11.28 -4.87 -18.21
N VAL A 15 9.98 -4.92 -17.98
CA VAL A 15 9.30 -5.99 -17.27
C VAL A 15 7.95 -6.21 -17.95
N ASP A 16 7.53 -7.46 -18.06
CA ASP A 16 6.22 -7.85 -18.55
C ASP A 16 5.79 -9.08 -17.76
N ILE A 17 4.78 -8.92 -16.89
CA ILE A 17 4.39 -9.92 -15.90
C ILE A 17 2.87 -10.06 -15.82
N ILE A 18 2.42 -11.28 -15.53
CA ILE A 18 1.03 -11.55 -15.13
C ILE A 18 0.97 -11.48 -13.60
N LEU A 19 0.10 -10.62 -13.07
CA LEU A 19 -0.17 -10.49 -11.65
C LEU A 19 -1.11 -11.61 -11.19
N ASN A 20 -0.53 -12.62 -10.54
CA ASN A 20 -1.25 -13.75 -9.95
C ASN A 20 -1.85 -13.36 -8.59
N LYS A 21 -2.58 -14.29 -7.96
CA LYS A 21 -3.08 -14.11 -6.58
C LYS A 21 -1.96 -13.83 -5.57
N ILE A 22 -0.81 -14.48 -5.75
CA ILE A 22 0.40 -14.30 -4.93
C ILE A 22 1.57 -14.10 -5.90
N ASN A 23 2.35 -13.04 -5.70
CA ASN A 23 3.52 -12.71 -6.52
C ASN A 23 4.74 -12.53 -5.61
N LEU A 24 5.81 -13.29 -5.88
CA LEU A 24 7.07 -13.16 -5.15
C LEU A 24 8.12 -12.51 -6.06
N ILE A 25 8.49 -11.26 -5.76
CA ILE A 25 9.50 -10.51 -6.52
C ILE A 25 10.78 -10.43 -5.69
N ILE A 26 11.80 -11.19 -6.11
CA ILE A 26 13.12 -11.28 -5.43
C ILE A 26 14.23 -10.84 -6.38
N GLY A 27 15.37 -10.46 -5.81
CA GLY A 27 16.53 -9.99 -6.57
C GLY A 27 17.41 -9.02 -5.79
N PRO A 28 18.56 -8.61 -6.36
CA PRO A 28 19.54 -7.73 -5.72
C PRO A 28 18.96 -6.41 -5.21
N GLN A 29 19.61 -5.78 -4.22
CA GLN A 29 19.21 -4.45 -3.77
C GLN A 29 19.27 -3.44 -4.92
N SER A 30 18.39 -2.44 -4.89
CA SER A 30 18.29 -1.40 -5.91
C SER A 30 17.95 -1.86 -7.34
N SER A 31 17.45 -3.10 -7.52
CA SER A 31 17.09 -3.64 -8.84
C SER A 31 15.68 -3.26 -9.34
N GLY A 32 14.93 -2.42 -8.63
CA GLY A 32 13.58 -1.97 -9.04
C GLY A 32 12.40 -2.78 -8.50
N LYS A 33 12.62 -3.74 -7.60
CA LYS A 33 11.54 -4.56 -7.00
C LYS A 33 10.40 -3.71 -6.40
N SER A 34 10.76 -2.68 -5.63
CA SER A 34 9.79 -1.76 -5.04
C SER A 34 9.11 -0.88 -6.09
N THR A 35 9.81 -0.50 -7.17
CA THR A 35 9.24 0.24 -8.30
C THR A 35 8.14 -0.57 -8.99
N ILE A 36 8.38 -1.86 -9.24
CA ILE A 36 7.36 -2.77 -9.81
C ILE A 36 6.13 -2.80 -8.90
N ASN A 37 6.32 -3.03 -7.60
CA ASN A 37 5.21 -3.14 -6.64
C ASN A 37 4.41 -1.82 -6.51
N LYS A 38 5.10 -0.67 -6.49
CA LYS A 38 4.47 0.65 -6.47
C LYS A 38 3.62 0.89 -7.72
N ILE A 39 4.14 0.58 -8.91
CA ILE A 39 3.39 0.73 -10.15
C ILE A 39 2.21 -0.26 -10.21
N ALA A 40 2.39 -1.51 -9.80
CA ALA A 40 1.29 -2.48 -9.72
C ALA A 40 0.17 -2.02 -8.79
N CYS A 41 0.52 -1.52 -7.60
CA CYS A 41 -0.43 -0.94 -6.66
C CYS A 41 -1.16 0.27 -7.26
N TYR A 42 -0.42 1.16 -7.92
CA TYR A 42 -0.98 2.32 -8.60
C TYR A 42 -1.96 1.93 -9.71
N CYS A 43 -1.59 0.99 -10.59
CA CYS A 43 -2.46 0.51 -11.65
C CYS A 43 -3.75 -0.12 -11.12
N THR A 44 -3.66 -0.88 -10.03
CA THR A 44 -4.85 -1.44 -9.35
C THR A 44 -5.75 -0.33 -8.80
N TRP A 45 -5.15 0.75 -8.28
CA TRP A 45 -5.90 1.92 -7.82
C TRP A 45 -6.50 2.74 -8.96
N VAL A 46 -5.82 2.88 -10.10
CA VAL A 46 -6.36 3.50 -11.32
C VAL A 46 -7.60 2.75 -11.77
N GLU A 47 -7.52 1.42 -11.92
CA GLU A 47 -8.67 0.57 -12.25
C GLU A 47 -9.82 0.79 -11.27
N LYS A 48 -9.56 0.72 -9.96
CA LYS A 48 -10.56 1.00 -8.94
C LYS A 48 -11.23 2.36 -9.12
N THR A 49 -10.44 3.38 -9.37
CA THR A 49 -10.92 4.77 -9.45
C THR A 49 -11.80 4.96 -10.67
N VAL A 50 -11.37 4.50 -11.84
CA VAL A 50 -12.17 4.62 -13.07
C VAL A 50 -13.42 3.75 -13.02
N SER A 51 -13.34 2.55 -12.43
CA SER A 51 -14.50 1.66 -12.28
C SER A 51 -15.53 2.21 -11.30
N LEU A 52 -15.12 2.88 -10.22
CA LEU A 52 -16.07 3.51 -9.30
C LEU A 52 -16.68 4.79 -9.88
N ALA A 53 -15.88 5.60 -10.58
CA ALA A 53 -16.35 6.83 -11.23
C ALA A 53 -17.11 6.55 -12.55
N GLN A 54 -16.97 5.34 -13.10
CA GLN A 54 -17.47 4.95 -14.42
C GLN A 54 -17.00 5.91 -15.55
N SER A 55 -15.81 6.49 -15.38
CA SER A 55 -15.25 7.54 -16.22
C SER A 55 -13.71 7.53 -16.17
N PHE A 56 -13.07 7.94 -17.27
CA PHE A 56 -11.62 8.13 -17.37
C PHE A 56 -11.19 9.58 -17.17
N GLU A 57 -12.14 10.53 -17.10
CA GLU A 57 -11.87 11.98 -17.14
C GLU A 57 -10.85 12.45 -16.09
N PHE A 58 -10.89 11.87 -14.89
CA PHE A 58 -9.95 12.20 -13.82
C PHE A 58 -8.48 12.05 -14.25
N PHE A 59 -8.16 11.01 -15.03
CA PHE A 59 -6.80 10.70 -15.47
C PHE A 59 -6.43 11.31 -16.83
N MET A 60 -7.43 11.73 -17.60
CA MET A 60 -7.23 12.40 -18.90
C MET A 60 -6.96 13.90 -18.75
N LYS A 61 -7.21 14.46 -17.56
CA LYS A 61 -7.04 15.88 -17.28
C LYS A 61 -5.63 16.17 -16.75
N ASP A 62 -4.96 17.14 -17.37
CA ASP A 62 -3.63 17.61 -16.98
C ASP A 62 -2.64 16.43 -16.83
N ASN A 63 -1.68 16.52 -15.90
CA ASN A 63 -0.72 15.46 -15.60
C ASN A 63 -1.19 14.50 -14.51
N SER A 64 -2.50 14.44 -14.24
CA SER A 64 -3.09 13.71 -13.12
C SER A 64 -2.63 12.25 -13.02
N PHE A 65 -2.55 11.52 -14.14
CA PHE A 65 -2.08 10.14 -14.15
C PHE A 65 -0.64 10.01 -13.62
N LEU A 66 0.26 10.89 -14.04
CA LEU A 66 1.65 10.81 -13.59
C LEU A 66 1.82 11.39 -12.18
N ASP A 67 1.19 12.54 -11.90
CA ASP A 67 1.35 13.26 -10.64
C ASP A 67 0.84 12.43 -9.46
N ASN A 68 -0.28 11.72 -9.61
CA ASN A 68 -0.77 10.83 -8.56
C ASN A 68 0.20 9.68 -8.29
N LEU A 69 0.78 9.06 -9.34
CA LEU A 69 1.79 8.01 -9.18
C LEU A 69 3.05 8.53 -8.51
N VAL A 70 3.62 9.61 -9.04
CA VAL A 70 4.90 10.17 -8.60
C VAL A 70 4.83 10.69 -7.17
N ASN A 71 3.77 11.44 -6.83
CA ASN A 71 3.62 12.03 -5.51
C ASN A 71 3.27 10.97 -4.47
N PHE A 72 2.32 10.07 -4.77
CA PHE A 72 1.88 9.06 -3.80
C PHE A 72 2.99 8.04 -3.51
N HIS A 73 3.73 7.58 -4.51
CA HIS A 73 4.76 6.55 -4.35
C HIS A 73 6.20 7.09 -4.26
N LYS A 74 6.37 8.41 -4.22
CA LYS A 74 7.67 9.12 -4.15
C LYS A 74 8.62 8.67 -5.26
N LEU A 75 8.17 8.75 -6.50
CA LEU A 75 8.93 8.33 -7.71
C LEU A 75 9.48 9.53 -8.51
N LYS A 76 9.69 10.67 -7.86
CA LYS A 76 10.21 11.87 -8.54
C LYS A 76 11.60 11.57 -9.13
N GLY A 77 11.78 11.87 -10.41
CA GLY A 77 13.03 11.62 -11.15
C GLY A 77 13.20 10.19 -11.68
N TYR A 78 12.18 9.33 -11.59
CA TYR A 78 12.26 7.94 -12.11
C TYR A 78 11.88 7.84 -13.58
N PHE A 79 11.16 8.82 -14.12
CA PHE A 79 10.65 8.82 -15.48
C PHE A 79 11.61 9.56 -16.42
N ARG A 80 11.69 9.06 -17.66
CA ARG A 80 12.42 9.63 -18.80
C ARG A 80 11.52 9.56 -20.04
N GLU A 81 11.94 10.17 -21.15
CA GLU A 81 11.13 10.31 -22.36
C GLU A 81 10.51 9.00 -22.87
N ASP A 82 11.27 7.90 -22.78
CA ASP A 82 10.86 6.56 -23.21
C ASP A 82 10.26 5.68 -22.10
N SER A 83 9.90 6.26 -20.94
CA SER A 83 9.22 5.55 -19.86
C SER A 83 7.80 5.16 -20.27
N TYR A 84 7.46 3.90 -20.06
CA TYR A 84 6.19 3.32 -20.47
C TYR A 84 5.57 2.45 -19.38
N ILE A 85 4.26 2.54 -19.23
CA ILE A 85 3.45 1.65 -18.40
C ILE A 85 2.29 1.15 -19.25
N GLU A 86 2.01 -0.14 -19.16
CA GLU A 86 0.79 -0.74 -19.70
C GLU A 86 0.21 -1.72 -18.69
N TYR A 87 -1.10 -1.66 -18.52
CA TYR A 87 -1.86 -2.50 -17.62
C TYR A 87 -3.13 -2.97 -18.30
N GLU A 88 -3.41 -4.26 -18.17
CA GLU A 88 -4.59 -4.89 -18.73
C GLU A 88 -5.20 -5.84 -17.71
N SER A 89 -6.45 -5.62 -17.33
CA SER A 89 -7.26 -6.55 -16.53
C SER A 89 -8.42 -7.09 -17.36
N ASN A 90 -9.35 -7.81 -16.72
CA ASN A 90 -10.60 -8.21 -17.40
C ASN A 90 -11.60 -7.04 -17.52
N VAL A 91 -11.31 -5.89 -16.90
CA VAL A 91 -12.23 -4.74 -16.78
C VAL A 91 -11.75 -3.58 -17.63
N VAL A 92 -10.46 -3.26 -17.58
CA VAL A 92 -9.87 -2.08 -18.24
C VAL A 92 -8.50 -2.42 -18.80
N ARG A 93 -8.17 -1.82 -19.94
CA ARG A 93 -6.82 -1.72 -20.46
C ARG A 93 -6.40 -0.26 -20.48
N PHE A 94 -5.17 0.03 -20.07
CA PHE A 94 -4.58 1.33 -20.29
C PHE A 94 -3.08 1.31 -20.49
N SER A 95 -2.58 2.31 -21.20
CA SER A 95 -1.16 2.55 -21.37
C SER A 95 -0.81 4.02 -21.18
N TYR A 96 0.45 4.30 -20.84
CA TYR A 96 0.98 5.63 -20.65
C TYR A 96 2.42 5.67 -21.14
N LEU A 97 2.70 6.53 -22.13
CA LEU A 97 4.04 6.87 -22.60
C LEU A 97 4.38 8.29 -22.12
N TYR A 98 5.51 8.44 -21.43
CA TYR A 98 5.87 9.71 -20.79
C TYR A 98 6.00 10.86 -21.79
N SER A 99 6.54 10.63 -22.99
CA SER A 99 6.66 11.66 -24.03
C SER A 99 5.32 12.16 -24.59
N GLU A 100 4.28 11.32 -24.58
CA GLU A 100 2.93 11.70 -25.02
C GLU A 100 2.17 12.41 -23.90
N ASN A 101 2.48 12.06 -22.65
CA ASN A 101 1.91 12.64 -21.45
C ASN A 101 0.36 12.60 -21.40
N LEU A 102 -0.22 11.63 -22.11
CA LEU A 102 -1.65 11.36 -22.09
C LEU A 102 -1.85 9.83 -22.03
N PRO A 103 -2.55 9.30 -21.02
CA PRO A 103 -2.84 7.88 -20.97
C PRO A 103 -3.91 7.51 -22.01
N HIS A 104 -3.80 6.32 -22.59
CA HIS A 104 -4.83 5.72 -23.42
C HIS A 104 -5.61 4.69 -22.60
N PHE A 105 -6.95 4.79 -22.56
CA PHE A 105 -7.83 3.89 -21.80
C PHE A 105 -8.84 3.18 -22.71
N GLU A 106 -9.18 1.95 -22.36
CA GLU A 106 -10.19 1.12 -23.02
C GLU A 106 -10.94 0.29 -21.97
N TRP A 107 -12.28 0.27 -22.06
CA TRP A 107 -13.09 -0.68 -21.27
C TRP A 107 -13.07 -2.05 -21.94
N ILE A 108 -12.77 -3.10 -21.16
CA ILE A 108 -12.93 -4.50 -21.58
C ILE A 108 -14.28 -5.02 -21.07
N ASP A 109 -14.53 -4.88 -19.76
CA ASP A 109 -15.83 -5.16 -19.13
C ASP A 109 -16.10 -4.08 -18.08
N LYS A 110 -16.75 -3.00 -18.52
CA LYS A 110 -17.02 -1.80 -17.71
C LYS A 110 -17.75 -2.08 -16.39
N TYR A 111 -18.56 -3.14 -16.35
CA TYR A 111 -19.39 -3.48 -15.19
C TYR A 111 -18.88 -4.72 -14.43
N GLY A 112 -17.84 -5.38 -14.92
CA GLY A 112 -17.25 -6.58 -14.31
C GLY A 112 -16.33 -6.34 -13.11
N TYR A 113 -16.24 -5.10 -12.61
CA TYR A 113 -15.30 -4.75 -11.55
C TYR A 113 -15.75 -5.25 -10.16
N ILE A 114 -14.90 -6.07 -9.53
CA ILE A 114 -15.08 -6.51 -8.14
C ILE A 114 -14.16 -5.67 -7.26
N ARG A 115 -14.75 -4.87 -6.35
CA ARG A 115 -14.03 -3.91 -5.50
C ARG A 115 -13.18 -4.60 -4.42
N PRO A 116 -11.84 -4.58 -4.48
CA PRO A 116 -10.99 -5.05 -3.40
C PRO A 116 -10.56 -3.89 -2.47
N LYS A 117 -10.08 -4.25 -1.27
CA LYS A 117 -9.26 -3.38 -0.43
C LYS A 117 -7.86 -3.37 -1.03
N ILE A 118 -7.39 -2.17 -1.35
CA ILE A 118 -6.03 -1.93 -1.83
C ILE A 118 -5.29 -1.28 -0.66
N SER A 119 -4.14 -1.82 -0.30
CA SER A 119 -3.23 -1.22 0.66
C SER A 119 -1.80 -1.47 0.23
N TYR A 120 -0.92 -0.49 0.47
CA TYR A 120 0.50 -0.58 0.20
C TYR A 120 1.26 -0.42 1.51
N ILE A 121 2.04 -1.43 1.88
CA ILE A 121 2.89 -1.40 3.06
C ILE A 121 4.29 -0.92 2.65
N PRO A 122 4.74 0.27 3.11
CA PRO A 122 6.04 0.83 2.75
C PRO A 122 7.20 0.15 3.49
N ALA A 123 8.44 0.45 3.08
CA ALA A 123 9.62 -0.07 3.76
C ALA A 123 9.73 0.50 5.19
N GLU A 124 9.30 1.76 5.34
CA GLU A 124 9.22 2.56 6.57
C GLU A 124 8.08 2.12 7.51
N ARG A 125 7.49 0.94 7.32
CA ARG A 125 6.34 0.42 8.09
C ARG A 125 6.52 0.43 9.62
N ASN A 126 7.76 0.41 10.11
CA ASN A 126 8.05 0.45 11.54
C ASN A 126 7.74 1.81 12.18
N ILE A 127 7.59 2.87 11.38
CA ILE A 127 7.38 4.24 11.87
C ILE A 127 6.19 4.33 12.84
N VAL A 128 5.13 3.55 12.61
CA VAL A 128 3.89 3.61 13.40
C VAL A 128 4.05 3.12 14.82
N SER A 129 4.98 2.18 15.06
CA SER A 129 5.33 1.72 16.40
C SER A 129 6.21 2.70 17.17
N MET A 130 6.78 3.72 16.48
CA MET A 130 7.72 4.68 17.05
C MET A 130 7.07 6.04 17.35
N ILE A 131 5.78 6.21 17.02
CA ILE A 131 5.05 7.46 17.21
C ILE A 131 4.28 7.38 18.52
N SER A 132 4.57 8.31 19.43
CA SER A 132 3.86 8.46 20.70
C SER A 132 2.70 9.45 20.63
N ASP A 133 2.73 10.40 19.69
CA ASP A 133 1.67 11.41 19.52
C ASP A 133 1.23 11.47 18.06
N TRP A 134 0.13 10.77 17.78
CA TRP A 134 -0.46 10.72 16.45
C TRP A 134 -1.07 12.04 15.99
N GLY A 135 -1.46 12.91 16.93
CA GLY A 135 -2.08 14.20 16.63
C GLY A 135 -1.12 15.21 16.01
N GLN A 136 0.19 15.06 16.23
CA GLN A 136 1.23 15.94 15.70
C GLN A 136 1.82 15.49 14.36
N VAL A 137 1.45 14.31 13.87
CA VAL A 137 1.97 13.79 12.61
C VAL A 137 1.33 14.52 11.43
N ASN A 138 2.08 15.45 10.84
CA ASN A 138 1.72 16.06 9.56
C ASN A 138 2.61 15.51 8.44
N LEU A 139 2.03 14.67 7.58
CA LEU A 139 2.74 14.10 6.43
C LEU A 139 1.99 14.44 5.14
N PRO A 140 2.72 14.65 4.03
CA PRO A 140 2.08 14.81 2.73
C PRO A 140 1.33 13.54 2.35
N ASN A 141 0.22 13.70 1.61
CA ASN A 141 -0.62 12.58 1.18
C ASN A 141 0.14 11.63 0.24
N ASN A 142 0.73 10.58 0.81
CA ASN A 142 1.53 9.59 0.12
C ASN A 142 1.33 8.20 0.75
N ASN A 143 2.02 7.20 0.22
CA ASN A 143 1.91 5.82 0.66
C ASN A 143 2.25 5.59 2.14
N ILE A 144 3.16 6.37 2.73
CA ILE A 144 3.49 6.29 4.16
C ILE A 144 2.33 6.84 4.97
N PHE A 145 1.81 8.02 4.63
CA PHE A 145 0.66 8.61 5.33
C PHE A 145 -0.58 7.70 5.23
N ASN A 146 -0.81 7.08 4.07
CA ASN A 146 -1.91 6.15 3.87
C ASN A 146 -1.76 4.91 4.77
N PHE A 147 -0.58 4.27 4.79
CA PHE A 147 -0.29 3.15 5.69
C PHE A 147 -0.49 3.52 7.17
N MET A 148 -0.01 4.70 7.57
CA MET A 148 -0.16 5.22 8.92
C MET A 148 -1.63 5.46 9.30
N SER A 149 -2.42 5.98 8.36
CA SER A 149 -3.86 6.18 8.54
C SER A 149 -4.60 4.85 8.66
N ASP A 150 -4.31 3.89 7.78
CA ASP A 150 -4.85 2.53 7.85
C ASP A 150 -4.52 1.89 9.22
N TRP A 151 -3.28 2.05 9.72
CA TRP A 151 -2.88 1.57 11.05
C TRP A 151 -3.65 2.24 12.19
N ASN A 152 -3.78 3.57 12.16
CA ASN A 152 -4.48 4.31 13.21
C ASN A 152 -5.98 3.96 13.28
N VAL A 153 -6.59 3.59 12.14
CA VAL A 153 -7.95 3.04 12.11
C VAL A 153 -7.97 1.62 12.68
N ALA A 154 -7.08 0.75 12.20
CA ALA A 154 -7.04 -0.65 12.59
C ALA A 154 -6.77 -0.86 14.09
N ARG A 155 -5.81 -0.13 14.68
CA ARG A 155 -5.41 -0.30 16.08
C ARG A 155 -6.57 -0.12 17.06
N LYS A 156 -7.52 0.77 16.73
CA LYS A 156 -8.66 1.13 17.58
C LYS A 156 -9.66 0.00 17.77
N LEU A 157 -9.63 -1.04 16.92
CA LEU A 157 -10.48 -2.21 17.11
C LEU A 157 -9.97 -3.13 18.21
N TYR A 158 -8.66 -3.14 18.44
CA TYR A 158 -8.02 -4.09 19.33
C TYR A 158 -7.84 -3.51 20.72
N THR A 159 -8.92 -3.39 21.48
CA THR A 159 -8.88 -2.92 22.88
C THR A 159 -8.35 -4.00 23.83
N TYR A 160 -8.18 -3.68 25.12
CA TYR A 160 -7.74 -4.67 26.10
C TYR A 160 -8.66 -5.91 26.16
N ASP A 161 -9.98 -5.69 26.16
CA ASP A 161 -10.98 -6.76 26.19
C ASP A 161 -11.12 -7.49 24.84
N HIS A 162 -10.77 -6.81 23.75
CA HIS A 162 -10.71 -7.36 22.39
C HIS A 162 -9.27 -7.39 21.85
N ASN A 163 -8.35 -7.93 22.64
CA ASN A 163 -6.94 -7.98 22.27
C ASN A 163 -6.68 -8.93 21.10
N LEU A 164 -5.53 -8.74 20.44
CA LEU A 164 -5.07 -9.59 19.35
C LEU A 164 -3.93 -10.50 19.81
N PRO A 165 -4.15 -11.82 19.95
CA PRO A 165 -3.08 -12.77 20.21
C PRO A 165 -2.10 -12.84 19.03
N ILE A 166 -0.81 -12.76 19.32
CA ILE A 166 0.29 -12.90 18.35
C ILE A 166 1.16 -14.08 18.79
N ASP A 167 0.70 -15.29 18.47
CA ASP A 167 1.30 -16.56 18.92
C ASP A 167 2.79 -16.68 18.62
N TYR A 168 3.25 -16.15 17.47
CA TYR A 168 4.66 -16.22 17.06
C TYR A 168 5.63 -15.50 18.02
N ILE A 169 5.15 -14.54 18.79
CA ILE A 169 5.95 -13.80 19.78
C ILE A 169 5.49 -14.03 21.23
N GLY A 170 4.54 -14.95 21.46
CA GLY A 170 4.02 -15.25 22.79
C GLY A 170 3.45 -14.01 23.51
N ALA A 171 2.73 -13.15 22.80
CA ALA A 171 2.18 -11.92 23.36
C ALA A 171 0.81 -11.57 22.80
N LYS A 172 0.04 -10.80 23.56
CA LYS A 172 -1.22 -10.19 23.13
C LYS A 172 -1.02 -8.72 22.88
N TYR A 173 -1.43 -8.25 21.72
CA TYR A 173 -1.45 -6.84 21.38
C TYR A 173 -2.78 -6.19 21.76
N PHE A 174 -2.72 -4.99 22.33
CA PHE A 174 -3.91 -4.15 22.50
C PHE A 174 -3.54 -2.67 22.45
N TYR A 175 -4.53 -1.86 22.10
CA TYR A 175 -4.53 -0.41 22.11
C TYR A 175 -5.34 0.09 23.32
N ASP A 176 -4.76 1.02 24.09
CA ASP A 176 -5.44 1.66 25.22
C ASP A 176 -5.90 3.07 24.82
N GLU A 177 -7.22 3.22 24.68
CA GLU A 177 -7.88 4.47 24.32
C GLU A 177 -7.61 5.62 25.29
N ASN A 178 -7.40 5.33 26.58
CA ASN A 178 -7.20 6.37 27.58
C ASN A 178 -5.84 7.05 27.46
N SER A 179 -4.82 6.27 27.07
CA SER A 179 -3.45 6.74 26.92
C SER A 179 -3.07 7.03 25.46
N ASP A 180 -3.90 6.63 24.49
CA ASP A 180 -3.61 6.65 23.05
C ASP A 180 -2.35 5.83 22.68
N MET A 181 -2.03 4.83 23.50
CA MET A 181 -0.83 4.00 23.37
C MET A 181 -1.12 2.54 23.03
N ASP A 182 -0.12 1.92 22.39
CA ASP A 182 -0.11 0.51 22.02
C ASP A 182 0.72 -0.31 23.00
N PHE A 183 0.25 -1.50 23.37
CA PHE A 183 0.90 -2.39 24.32
C PHE A 183 1.00 -3.83 23.81
N LEU A 184 2.00 -4.54 24.31
CA LEU A 184 2.15 -5.98 24.25
C LEU A 184 2.11 -6.54 25.68
N GLU A 185 1.18 -7.46 25.94
CA GLU A 185 1.11 -8.24 27.17
C GLU A 185 1.72 -9.61 26.94
N THR A 186 2.80 -9.91 27.66
CA THR A 186 3.47 -11.22 27.65
C THR A 186 2.66 -12.27 28.42
N GLU A 187 2.97 -13.55 28.23
CA GLU A 187 2.30 -14.66 28.94
C GLU A 187 2.36 -14.53 30.48
N ASP A 188 3.44 -13.94 31.01
CA ASP A 188 3.62 -13.69 32.44
C ASP A 188 2.82 -12.47 32.96
N GLY A 189 2.04 -11.82 32.09
CA GLY A 189 1.21 -10.65 32.42
C GLY A 189 1.95 -9.31 32.41
N ASN A 190 3.25 -9.29 32.08
CA ASN A 190 3.99 -8.04 31.96
C ASN A 190 3.55 -7.28 30.70
N ARG A 191 3.29 -5.97 30.86
CA ARG A 191 2.89 -5.06 29.78
C ARG A 191 4.04 -4.18 29.35
N ILE A 192 4.32 -4.18 28.05
CA ILE A 192 5.38 -3.41 27.43
C ILE A 192 4.73 -2.48 26.39
N GLN A 193 4.99 -1.18 26.48
CA GLN A 193 4.56 -0.26 25.41
C GLN A 193 5.25 -0.65 24.10
N LEU A 194 4.51 -0.65 22.99
CA LEU A 194 5.03 -1.08 21.68
C LEU A 194 6.26 -0.26 21.26
N ILE A 195 6.32 1.03 21.60
CA ILE A 195 7.47 1.91 21.35
C ILE A 195 8.76 1.49 22.08
N ASN A 196 8.65 0.70 23.15
CA ASN A 196 9.76 0.16 23.92
C ASN A 196 10.00 -1.34 23.67
N ALA A 197 9.18 -1.97 22.81
CA ALA A 197 9.34 -3.37 22.45
C ALA A 197 10.58 -3.59 21.57
N SER A 198 10.98 -4.84 21.37
CA SER A 198 12.08 -5.16 20.47
C SER A 198 11.78 -4.70 19.04
N SER A 199 12.82 -4.35 18.27
CA SER A 199 12.66 -3.89 16.88
C SER A 199 11.92 -4.90 16.00
N GLY A 200 12.07 -6.20 16.28
CA GLY A 200 11.30 -7.27 15.63
C GLY A 200 9.80 -7.18 15.91
N GLN A 201 9.41 -6.99 17.17
CA GLN A 201 8.00 -6.82 17.59
C GLN A 201 7.42 -5.51 17.02
N GLN A 202 8.16 -4.41 17.11
CA GLN A 202 7.80 -3.12 16.51
C GLN A 202 7.53 -3.21 15.01
N SER A 203 8.26 -4.07 14.31
CA SER A 203 8.07 -4.29 12.87
C SER A 203 6.92 -5.24 12.54
N LEU A 204 6.74 -6.28 13.37
CA LEU A 204 5.78 -7.36 13.12
C LEU A 204 4.36 -6.96 13.49
N THR A 205 4.19 -6.35 14.67
CA THR A 205 2.87 -6.03 15.23
C THR A 205 2.03 -5.18 14.26
N PRO A 206 2.55 -4.10 13.64
CA PRO A 206 1.79 -3.33 12.67
C PRO A 206 1.32 -4.12 11.46
N LEU A 207 2.15 -5.03 10.96
CA LEU A 207 1.79 -5.87 9.84
C LEU A 207 0.69 -6.85 10.21
N PHE A 208 0.80 -7.46 11.37
CA PHE A 208 -0.15 -8.47 11.82
C PHE A 208 -1.54 -7.90 12.07
N VAL A 209 -1.61 -6.76 12.79
CA VAL A 209 -2.84 -6.00 13.02
C VAL A 209 -3.50 -5.59 11.72
N LEU A 210 -2.74 -5.03 10.77
CA LEU A 210 -3.31 -4.59 9.49
C LEU A 210 -3.79 -5.76 8.63
N ILE A 211 -3.04 -6.85 8.58
CA ILE A 211 -3.46 -8.06 7.85
C ILE A 211 -4.78 -8.57 8.44
N LYS A 212 -4.84 -8.74 9.76
CA LYS A 212 -6.04 -9.20 10.47
C LYS A 212 -7.23 -8.29 10.22
N TYR A 213 -7.04 -6.99 10.39
CA TYR A 213 -8.07 -6.00 10.10
C TYR A 213 -8.60 -6.09 8.66
N PHE A 214 -7.71 -6.17 7.66
CA PHE A 214 -8.11 -6.22 6.26
C PHE A 214 -8.78 -7.54 5.84
N THR A 215 -8.47 -8.64 6.52
CA THR A 215 -9.02 -9.96 6.17
C THR A 215 -10.25 -10.35 6.98
N GLU A 216 -10.43 -9.81 8.18
CA GLU A 216 -11.46 -10.26 9.13
C GLU A 216 -12.51 -9.19 9.46
N GLU A 217 -12.19 -7.89 9.31
CA GLU A 217 -13.05 -6.81 9.83
C GLU A 217 -13.59 -5.84 8.76
N ILE A 218 -12.94 -5.73 7.60
CA ILE A 218 -13.37 -4.78 6.53
C ILE A 218 -14.56 -5.29 5.70
N TYR A 219 -14.98 -6.55 5.85
CA TYR A 219 -15.98 -7.20 5.00
C TYR A 219 -16.99 -8.05 5.77
#